data_AF-A0A6P8GQE9-F1
#
_entry.id   AF-A0A6P8GQE9-F1
#
_cell.length_a   1.000
_cell.length_b   1.000
_cell.length_c   1.000
_cell.angle_alpha   90.00
_cell.angle_beta   90.00
_cell.angle_gamma   90.00
#
_symmetry.space_group_name_H-M   'P 1'
#
loop_
_entity.id
_entity.type
_entity.pdbx_description
1 polymer ?
#
loop_
_entity_poly.entity_id
_entity_poly.type
_entity_poly.pdbx_seq_one_letter_code
_entity_poly.pdbx_strand_id
1 'polypeptide(L)'
;MTHLQAGLSPETLEKAKVELKENPDTLHQDIQEVRDMIITRPDIGFLRTDDAFILRFLRARKFNHFEAFRLLAQYFEYRQQNLDMFKNLKATDPGIKQALKDGFPGVLSNLDRYGRKILVLFAANWDQSRYTFVDILRAILLSLEAMIEDPELQVNGFVLIIDWSNFTFKQASKLTPSMLRLAIEGLQDSFPARFGGIHFVNQPWYIHALYTVIRPFLKDKTRKRIFMHGNNLNSLHQLILPEILPSELGGMLPPYDMGTWARTLLDHAYDEDSDYCPESYTLSVKDLEKDLSPKTMKRSVTAAAVVCDV
;
A
#
# COMPACT_ATOMS: atom_id res chain seq x y z
N MET A 1 17.34 -16.95 -19.56
CA MET A 1 16.73 -15.86 -18.75
C MET A 1 16.26 -14.79 -19.69
N THR A 2 14.98 -14.42 -19.62
CA THR A 2 14.44 -13.29 -20.37
C THR A 2 14.85 -11.98 -19.69
N HIS A 3 14.87 -10.85 -20.42
CA HIS A 3 15.19 -9.54 -19.83
C HIS A 3 14.22 -9.14 -18.70
N LEU A 4 12.99 -9.69 -18.70
CA LEU A 4 11.95 -9.50 -17.68
C LEU A 4 12.24 -10.21 -16.35
N GLN A 5 13.23 -11.10 -16.34
CA GLN A 5 13.73 -11.76 -15.14
C GLN A 5 15.11 -11.22 -14.72
N ALA A 6 15.65 -10.26 -15.46
CA ALA A 6 16.87 -9.57 -15.06
C ALA A 6 16.63 -8.87 -13.71
N GLY A 7 17.52 -9.12 -12.74
CA GLY A 7 17.41 -8.59 -11.39
C GLY A 7 16.92 -9.58 -10.32
N LEU A 8 16.42 -10.77 -10.71
CA LEU A 8 16.12 -11.82 -9.74
C LEU A 8 17.35 -12.67 -9.41
N SER A 9 17.60 -12.89 -8.12
CA SER A 9 18.55 -13.86 -7.61
C SER A 9 18.13 -15.30 -7.94
N PRO A 10 19.07 -16.26 -7.94
CA PRO A 10 18.74 -17.67 -8.17
C PRO A 10 17.70 -18.23 -7.21
N GLU A 11 17.76 -17.83 -5.94
CA GLU A 11 16.82 -18.24 -4.89
C GLU A 11 15.42 -17.70 -5.18
N THR A 12 15.32 -16.43 -5.60
CA THR A 12 14.03 -15.81 -5.94
C THR A 12 13.47 -16.33 -7.26
N LEU A 13 14.30 -16.69 -8.24
CA LEU A 13 13.85 -17.39 -9.46
C LEU A 13 13.19 -18.73 -9.13
N GLU A 14 13.82 -19.53 -8.27
CA GLU A 14 13.23 -20.81 -7.85
C GLU A 14 11.94 -20.60 -7.06
N LYS A 15 11.91 -19.59 -6.17
CA LYS A 15 10.68 -19.22 -5.45
C LYS A 15 9.57 -18.76 -6.39
N ALA A 16 9.86 -17.95 -7.40
CA ALA A 16 8.88 -17.51 -8.40
C ALA A 16 8.29 -18.71 -9.15
N LYS A 17 9.15 -19.65 -9.57
CA LYS A 17 8.74 -20.89 -10.23
C LYS A 17 7.84 -21.74 -9.33
N VAL A 18 8.26 -22.01 -8.10
CA VAL A 18 7.56 -22.94 -7.19
C VAL A 18 6.29 -22.33 -6.59
N GLU A 19 6.35 -21.09 -6.09
CA GLU A 19 5.24 -20.47 -5.37
C GLU A 19 4.27 -19.69 -6.25
N LEU A 20 4.78 -19.11 -7.35
CA LEU A 20 4.00 -18.25 -8.24
C LEU A 20 3.68 -18.92 -9.57
N LYS A 21 4.28 -20.08 -9.88
CA LYS A 21 4.14 -20.78 -11.16
C LYS A 21 4.68 -19.96 -12.34
N GLU A 22 5.66 -19.10 -12.09
CA GLU A 22 6.34 -18.36 -13.15
C GLU A 22 7.14 -19.32 -14.02
N ASN A 23 6.80 -19.39 -15.31
CA ASN A 23 7.53 -20.18 -16.29
C ASN A 23 8.24 -19.24 -17.28
N PRO A 24 9.59 -19.22 -17.30
CA PRO A 24 10.36 -18.39 -18.23
C PRO A 24 10.02 -18.59 -19.70
N ASP A 25 9.62 -19.82 -20.08
CA ASP A 25 9.39 -20.19 -21.47
C ASP A 25 8.04 -19.68 -22.00
N THR A 26 7.05 -19.48 -21.13
CA THR A 26 5.70 -19.00 -21.48
C THR A 26 5.48 -17.52 -21.12
N LEU A 27 6.46 -16.86 -20.50
CA LEU A 27 6.30 -15.55 -19.88
C LEU A 27 5.68 -14.49 -20.82
N HIS A 28 6.13 -14.40 -22.07
CA HIS A 28 5.60 -13.44 -23.04
C HIS A 28 4.14 -13.78 -23.42
N GLN A 29 3.81 -15.06 -23.53
CA GLN A 29 2.45 -15.51 -23.79
C GLN A 29 1.54 -15.18 -22.60
N ASP A 30 1.99 -15.46 -21.37
CA ASP A 30 1.24 -15.16 -20.15
C ASP A 30 0.90 -13.66 -20.02
N ILE A 31 1.87 -12.79 -20.37
CA ILE A 31 1.67 -11.34 -20.42
C ILE A 31 0.66 -10.96 -21.51
N GLN A 32 0.79 -11.55 -22.70
CA GLN A 32 -0.11 -11.26 -23.82
C GLN A 32 -1.55 -11.66 -23.52
N GLU A 33 -1.78 -12.81 -22.88
CA GLU A 33 -3.13 -13.25 -22.50
C GLU A 33 -3.82 -12.26 -21.54
N VAL A 34 -3.06 -11.69 -20.59
CA VAL A 34 -3.60 -10.63 -19.71
C VAL A 34 -3.88 -9.34 -20.48
N ARG A 35 -2.99 -8.98 -21.42
CA ARG A 35 -3.16 -7.80 -22.26
C ARG A 35 -4.38 -7.90 -23.16
N ASP A 36 -4.63 -9.06 -23.75
CA ASP A 36 -5.77 -9.28 -24.64
C ASP A 36 -7.11 -9.12 -23.93
N MET A 37 -7.17 -9.40 -22.61
CA MET A 37 -8.38 -9.18 -21.82
C MET A 37 -8.71 -7.69 -21.59
N ILE A 38 -7.77 -6.77 -21.80
CA ILE A 38 -8.00 -5.32 -21.62
C ILE A 38 -9.15 -4.80 -22.48
N ILE A 39 -9.29 -5.32 -23.71
CA ILE A 39 -10.35 -4.91 -24.63
C ILE A 39 -11.76 -5.19 -24.10
N THR A 40 -11.89 -6.09 -23.10
CA THR A 40 -13.17 -6.46 -22.49
C THR A 40 -13.69 -5.44 -21.48
N ARG A 41 -12.86 -4.47 -21.08
CA ARG A 41 -13.21 -3.38 -20.14
C ARG A 41 -12.94 -2.00 -20.76
N PRO A 42 -13.67 -1.61 -21.82
CA PRO A 42 -13.47 -0.31 -22.48
C PRO A 42 -13.85 0.89 -21.60
N ASP A 43 -14.51 0.65 -20.47
CA ASP A 43 -14.87 1.64 -19.46
C ASP A 43 -13.68 2.06 -18.57
N ILE A 44 -12.59 1.28 -18.54
CA ILE A 44 -11.38 1.58 -17.77
C ILE A 44 -10.29 2.17 -18.67
N GLY A 45 -9.68 3.26 -18.21
CA GLY A 45 -8.51 3.87 -18.83
C GLY A 45 -7.22 3.18 -18.37
N PHE A 46 -6.78 2.15 -19.10
CA PHE A 46 -5.52 1.46 -18.84
C PHE A 46 -4.34 2.31 -19.33
N LEU A 47 -3.79 3.15 -18.44
CA LEU A 47 -2.74 4.12 -18.79
C LEU A 47 -1.34 3.50 -18.97
N ARG A 48 -1.13 2.25 -18.52
CA ARG A 48 0.17 1.56 -18.60
C ARG A 48 -0.03 0.05 -18.77
N THR A 49 0.60 -0.53 -19.78
CA THR A 49 0.40 -1.94 -20.19
C THR A 49 1.68 -2.62 -20.73
N ASP A 50 2.86 -2.05 -20.46
CA ASP A 50 4.14 -2.67 -20.79
C ASP A 50 4.35 -3.99 -20.05
N ASP A 51 5.21 -4.86 -20.60
CA ASP A 51 5.45 -6.21 -20.10
C ASP A 51 5.85 -6.23 -18.63
N ALA A 52 6.78 -5.36 -18.23
CA ALA A 52 7.24 -5.27 -16.85
C ALA A 52 6.13 -4.85 -15.89
N PHE A 53 5.25 -3.95 -16.31
CA PHE A 53 4.09 -3.53 -15.53
C PHE A 53 3.06 -4.65 -15.36
N ILE A 54 2.64 -5.31 -16.44
CA ILE A 54 1.69 -6.43 -16.39
C ILE A 54 2.24 -7.59 -15.55
N LEU A 55 3.55 -7.86 -15.63
CA LEU A 55 4.20 -8.91 -14.88
C LEU A 55 4.03 -8.78 -13.35
N ARG A 56 3.94 -7.54 -12.82
CA ARG A 56 3.63 -7.29 -11.41
C ARG A 56 2.32 -7.96 -10.99
N PHE A 57 1.30 -7.87 -11.83
CA PHE A 57 -0.03 -8.43 -11.58
C PHE A 57 -0.06 -9.95 -11.70
N LEU A 58 0.64 -10.50 -12.70
CA LEU A 58 0.82 -11.96 -12.85
C LEU A 58 1.51 -12.55 -11.61
N ARG A 59 2.63 -11.98 -11.16
CA ARG A 59 3.33 -12.40 -9.93
C ARG A 59 2.44 -12.27 -8.69
N ALA A 60 1.70 -11.16 -8.57
CA ALA A 60 0.76 -10.93 -7.47
C ALA A 60 -0.39 -11.96 -7.40
N ARG A 61 -0.73 -12.60 -8.53
CA ARG A 61 -1.82 -13.57 -8.67
C ARG A 61 -1.36 -14.96 -9.09
N LYS A 62 -0.07 -15.27 -8.89
CA LYS A 62 0.50 -16.61 -9.14
C LYS A 62 0.20 -17.13 -10.55
N PHE A 63 0.35 -16.24 -11.54
CA PHE A 63 0.15 -16.53 -12.95
C PHE A 63 -1.25 -17.07 -13.28
N ASN A 64 -2.25 -16.76 -12.45
CA ASN A 64 -3.65 -16.90 -12.85
C ASN A 64 -4.04 -15.67 -13.67
N HIS A 65 -4.16 -15.83 -14.98
CA HIS A 65 -4.36 -14.73 -15.93
C HIS A 65 -5.63 -13.94 -15.64
N PHE A 66 -6.75 -14.61 -15.38
CA PHE A 66 -8.02 -13.95 -15.09
C PHE A 66 -7.96 -13.12 -13.80
N GLU A 67 -7.37 -13.67 -12.74
CA GLU A 67 -7.20 -12.97 -11.47
C GLU A 67 -6.18 -11.81 -11.58
N ALA A 68 -5.13 -11.98 -12.38
CA ALA A 68 -4.16 -10.93 -12.68
C ALA A 68 -4.82 -9.77 -13.44
N PHE A 69 -5.60 -10.07 -14.49
CA PHE A 69 -6.39 -9.09 -15.21
C PHE A 69 -7.39 -8.38 -14.30
N ARG A 70 -8.10 -9.12 -13.45
CA ARG A 70 -9.04 -8.54 -12.48
C ARG A 70 -8.35 -7.55 -11.54
N LEU A 71 -7.16 -7.88 -11.05
CA LEU A 71 -6.36 -6.96 -10.23
C LEU A 71 -5.88 -5.74 -11.03
N LEU A 72 -5.45 -5.93 -12.27
CA LEU A 72 -5.03 -4.85 -13.18
C LEU A 72 -6.18 -3.87 -13.45
N ALA A 73 -7.38 -4.39 -13.72
CA ALA A 73 -8.59 -3.60 -13.87
C ALA A 73 -8.92 -2.83 -12.57
N GLN A 74 -8.92 -3.50 -11.41
CA GLN A 74 -9.16 -2.87 -10.10
C GLN A 74 -8.13 -1.79 -9.75
N TYR A 75 -6.88 -1.95 -10.18
CA TYR A 75 -5.82 -0.96 -9.98
C TYR A 75 -6.12 0.36 -10.69
N PHE A 76 -6.56 0.32 -11.95
CA PHE A 76 -6.88 1.52 -12.71
C PHE A 76 -8.27 2.08 -12.36
N GLU A 77 -9.27 1.22 -12.18
CA GLU A 77 -10.61 1.62 -11.76
C GLU A 77 -10.58 2.34 -10.41
N TYR A 78 -9.81 1.84 -9.43
CA TYR A 78 -9.63 2.52 -8.14
C TYR A 78 -9.01 3.91 -8.30
N ARG A 79 -8.08 4.10 -9.24
CA ARG A 79 -7.51 5.42 -9.54
C ARG A 79 -8.51 6.36 -10.17
N GLN A 80 -9.32 5.86 -11.11
CA GLN A 80 -10.38 6.63 -11.76
C GLN A 80 -11.49 7.03 -10.79
N GLN A 81 -11.82 6.19 -9.81
CA GLN A 81 -12.84 6.48 -8.80
C GLN A 81 -12.33 7.41 -7.69
N ASN A 82 -11.01 7.52 -7.51
CA ASN A 82 -10.38 8.31 -6.45
C ASN A 82 -9.38 9.33 -7.00
N LEU A 83 -9.75 10.04 -8.09
CA LEU A 83 -8.85 10.96 -8.79
C LEU A 83 -8.18 11.99 -7.86
N ASP A 84 -8.91 12.51 -6.88
CA ASP A 84 -8.38 13.51 -5.93
C ASP A 84 -7.21 12.96 -5.09
N MET A 85 -7.15 11.64 -4.88
CA MET A 85 -6.05 10.98 -4.16
C MET A 85 -4.82 10.78 -5.05
N PHE A 86 -5.03 10.55 -6.34
CA PHE A 86 -3.96 10.20 -7.29
C PHE A 86 -3.48 11.38 -8.14
N LYS A 87 -4.22 12.49 -8.17
CA LYS A 87 -3.78 13.72 -8.82
C LYS A 87 -2.51 14.23 -8.12
N ASN A 88 -1.51 14.59 -8.93
CA ASN A 88 -0.21 15.09 -8.46
C ASN A 88 0.43 14.17 -7.40
N LEU A 89 0.31 12.85 -7.54
CA LEU A 89 0.94 11.88 -6.63
C LEU A 89 2.47 11.93 -6.75
N LYS A 90 3.10 12.87 -6.04
CA LYS A 90 4.54 13.11 -6.01
C LYS A 90 4.99 13.23 -4.56
N ALA A 91 6.22 12.79 -4.28
CA ALA A 91 6.78 12.87 -2.93
C ALA A 91 6.81 14.32 -2.40
N THR A 92 6.91 15.31 -3.29
CA THR A 92 6.96 16.74 -2.99
C THR A 92 5.59 17.37 -2.72
N ASP A 93 4.48 16.65 -2.90
CA ASP A 93 3.17 17.11 -2.42
C ASP A 93 3.25 17.35 -0.91
N PRO A 94 2.84 18.52 -0.38
CA PRO A 94 3.20 18.87 0.99
C PRO A 94 2.61 17.92 2.05
N GLY A 95 1.41 17.36 1.81
CA GLY A 95 0.80 16.37 2.71
C GLY A 95 1.56 15.05 2.69
N ILE A 96 1.93 14.57 1.49
CA ILE A 96 2.75 13.36 1.31
C ILE A 96 4.14 13.55 1.91
N LYS A 97 4.79 14.66 1.59
CA LYS A 97 6.12 15.03 2.09
C LYS A 97 6.15 15.03 3.61
N GLN A 98 5.14 15.63 4.24
CA GLN A 98 5.06 15.68 5.68
C GLN A 98 4.82 14.30 6.29
N ALA A 99 3.89 13.52 5.72
CA ALA A 99 3.66 12.13 6.13
C ALA A 99 4.94 11.28 6.04
N LEU A 100 5.69 11.39 4.94
CA LEU A 100 6.97 10.69 4.76
C LEU A 100 8.00 11.11 5.82
N LYS A 101 8.16 12.42 6.08
CA LYS A 101 9.08 12.95 7.11
C LYS A 101 8.75 12.41 8.51
N ASP A 102 7.47 12.22 8.80
CA ASP A 102 6.98 11.70 10.09
C ASP A 102 6.98 10.16 10.16
N GLY A 103 7.51 9.48 9.13
CA GLY A 103 7.66 8.02 9.10
C GLY A 103 6.41 7.26 8.63
N PHE A 104 5.60 7.86 7.76
CA PHE A 104 4.44 7.22 7.12
C PHE A 104 4.64 7.02 5.61
N PRO A 105 5.11 5.83 5.17
CA PRO A 105 5.67 4.75 5.98
C PRO A 105 7.16 4.97 6.26
N GLY A 106 7.64 4.37 7.35
CA GLY A 106 9.04 4.02 7.51
C GLY A 106 9.34 2.74 6.73
N VAL A 107 10.58 2.61 6.24
CA VAL A 107 11.05 1.45 5.48
C VAL A 107 12.36 0.99 6.06
N LEU A 108 12.41 -0.24 6.58
CA LEU A 108 13.65 -0.79 7.11
C LEU A 108 14.62 -1.12 5.97
N SER A 109 15.91 -0.90 6.22
CA SER A 109 16.98 -1.25 5.28
C SER A 109 17.05 -2.76 5.06
N ASN A 110 16.99 -3.52 6.15
CA ASN A 110 17.03 -4.98 6.14
C ASN A 110 15.73 -5.62 5.64
N LEU A 111 15.87 -6.80 5.03
CA LEU A 111 14.76 -7.69 4.67
C LEU A 111 14.54 -8.70 5.79
N ASP A 112 13.35 -9.28 5.85
CA ASP A 112 13.11 -10.42 6.73
C ASP A 112 13.69 -11.74 6.18
N ARG A 113 13.56 -12.82 6.96
CA ARG A 113 14.08 -14.15 6.58
C ARG A 113 13.47 -14.76 5.30
N TYR A 114 12.42 -14.16 4.76
CA TYR A 114 11.77 -14.58 3.51
C TYR A 114 12.05 -13.62 2.35
N GLY A 115 12.99 -12.68 2.53
CA GLY A 115 13.34 -11.65 1.54
C GLY A 115 12.33 -10.51 1.45
N ARG A 116 11.42 -10.36 2.42
CA ARG A 116 10.34 -9.36 2.37
C ARG A 116 10.82 -8.02 2.87
N LYS A 117 10.41 -6.94 2.21
CA LYS A 117 10.65 -5.57 2.67
C LYS A 117 9.72 -5.23 3.82
N ILE A 118 10.27 -4.66 4.90
CA ILE A 118 9.51 -4.34 6.11
C ILE A 118 9.15 -2.85 6.12
N LEU A 119 7.86 -2.55 6.11
CA LEU A 119 7.31 -1.22 6.34
C LEU A 119 6.91 -1.10 7.81
N VAL A 120 7.20 0.04 8.42
CA VAL A 120 6.84 0.35 9.81
C VAL A 120 6.01 1.63 9.87
N LEU A 121 4.93 1.61 10.65
CA LEU A 121 4.11 2.78 10.95
C LEU A 121 4.11 2.98 12.47
N PHE A 122 4.65 4.11 12.94
CA PHE A 122 4.54 4.53 14.33
C PHE A 122 3.31 5.42 14.47
N ALA A 123 2.16 4.83 14.81
CA ALA A 123 0.86 5.48 14.67
C ALA A 123 0.74 6.79 15.48
N ALA A 124 1.45 6.90 16.61
CA ALA A 124 1.48 8.11 17.44
C ALA A 124 2.02 9.35 16.71
N ASN A 125 2.88 9.17 15.68
CA ASN A 125 3.46 10.27 14.91
C ASN A 125 2.42 11.02 14.07
N TRP A 126 1.21 10.48 13.91
CA TRP A 126 0.18 11.13 13.10
C TRP A 126 -0.34 12.39 13.77
N ASP A 127 0.16 13.54 13.33
CA ASP A 127 -0.37 14.85 13.66
C ASP A 127 -1.42 15.30 12.63
N GLN A 128 -2.67 15.14 13.02
CA GLN A 128 -3.85 15.47 12.21
C GLN A 128 -3.98 16.96 11.89
N SER A 129 -3.28 17.84 12.61
CA SER A 129 -3.26 19.27 12.27
C SER A 129 -2.37 19.58 11.08
N ARG A 130 -1.45 18.66 10.73
CA ARG A 130 -0.42 18.86 9.71
C ARG A 130 -0.69 18.13 8.42
N TYR A 131 -1.46 17.04 8.42
CA TYR A 131 -1.85 16.29 7.22
C TYR A 131 -2.95 15.26 7.53
N THR A 132 -3.64 14.81 6.49
CA THR A 132 -4.80 13.91 6.63
C THR A 132 -4.39 12.44 6.63
N PHE A 133 -5.33 11.56 7.02
CA PHE A 133 -5.16 10.11 6.83
C PHE A 133 -5.01 9.73 5.34
N VAL A 134 -5.66 10.48 4.45
CA VAL A 134 -5.54 10.25 3.00
C VAL A 134 -4.13 10.57 2.54
N ASP A 135 -3.47 11.59 3.09
CA ASP A 135 -2.06 11.90 2.78
C ASP A 135 -1.12 10.77 3.22
N ILE A 136 -1.38 10.15 4.38
CA ILE A 136 -0.68 8.91 4.81
C ILE A 136 -0.87 7.80 3.78
N LEU A 137 -2.12 7.56 3.35
CA LEU A 137 -2.40 6.51 2.36
C LEU A 137 -1.71 6.80 1.01
N ARG A 138 -1.72 8.06 0.56
CA ARG A 138 -1.00 8.51 -0.64
C ARG A 138 0.49 8.25 -0.52
N ALA A 139 1.10 8.58 0.62
CA ALA A 139 2.51 8.33 0.89
C ALA A 139 2.85 6.84 0.91
N ILE A 140 2.00 6.00 1.50
CA ILE A 140 2.17 4.53 1.50
C ILE A 140 2.07 3.97 0.07
N LEU A 141 1.05 4.37 -0.70
CA LEU A 141 0.88 3.90 -2.08
C LEU A 141 2.04 4.35 -2.97
N LEU A 142 2.49 5.60 -2.86
CA LEU A 142 3.66 6.11 -3.58
C LEU A 142 4.93 5.31 -3.22
N SER A 143 5.13 5.04 -1.93
CA SER A 143 6.28 4.26 -1.45
C SER A 143 6.26 2.83 -1.99
N LEU A 144 5.08 2.21 -2.03
CA LEU A 144 4.91 0.87 -2.60
C LEU A 144 5.13 0.86 -4.12
N GLU A 145 4.68 1.90 -4.86
CA GLU A 145 4.96 2.03 -6.29
C GLU A 145 6.47 2.10 -6.57
N ALA A 146 7.21 2.88 -5.79
CA ALA A 146 8.67 2.96 -5.91
C ALA A 146 9.36 1.63 -5.57
N MET A 147 8.93 0.95 -4.49
CA MET A 147 9.55 -0.31 -4.08
C MET A 147 9.22 -1.48 -5.02
N ILE A 148 8.02 -1.54 -5.58
CA ILE A 148 7.62 -2.68 -6.43
C ILE A 148 8.26 -2.66 -7.83
N GLU A 149 9.01 -1.61 -8.16
CA GLU A 149 9.88 -1.61 -9.35
C GLU A 149 10.97 -2.67 -9.25
N ASP A 150 11.41 -3.01 -8.04
CA ASP A 150 12.33 -4.11 -7.78
C ASP A 150 11.63 -5.47 -8.00
N PRO A 151 12.07 -6.29 -8.98
CA PRO A 151 11.54 -7.62 -9.23
C PRO A 151 11.60 -8.55 -8.01
N GLU A 152 12.62 -8.41 -7.15
CA GLU A 152 12.74 -9.19 -5.92
C GLU A 152 11.54 -8.98 -5.01
N LEU A 153 11.06 -7.74 -4.88
CA LEU A 153 9.93 -7.41 -4.02
C LEU A 153 8.58 -7.82 -4.62
N GLN A 154 8.48 -7.96 -5.94
CA GLN A 154 7.29 -8.55 -6.58
C GLN A 154 7.13 -10.03 -6.20
N VAL A 155 8.25 -10.76 -6.06
CA VAL A 155 8.27 -12.20 -5.74
C VAL A 155 8.30 -12.46 -4.24
N ASN A 156 9.02 -11.67 -3.46
CA ASN A 156 9.15 -11.87 -2.02
C ASN A 156 8.01 -11.19 -1.26
N GLY A 157 7.67 -9.96 -1.66
CA GLY A 157 6.59 -9.18 -1.06
C GLY A 157 7.04 -8.35 0.14
N PHE A 158 6.06 -8.02 0.98
CA PHE A 158 6.19 -7.01 2.03
C PHE A 158 5.68 -7.54 3.38
N VAL A 159 6.13 -6.90 4.45
CA VAL A 159 5.58 -7.03 5.80
C VAL A 159 5.25 -5.63 6.30
N LEU A 160 4.10 -5.48 6.97
CA LEU A 160 3.71 -4.23 7.60
C LEU A 160 3.72 -4.41 9.12
N ILE A 161 4.41 -3.54 9.85
CA ILE A 161 4.34 -3.46 11.30
C ILE A 161 3.71 -2.11 11.66
N ILE A 162 2.69 -2.14 12.51
CA ILE A 162 2.04 -0.94 13.03
C ILE A 162 2.24 -0.93 14.54
N ASP A 163 3.04 0.01 15.02
CA ASP A 163 3.20 0.28 16.43
C ASP A 163 2.15 1.29 16.89
N TRP A 164 1.33 0.87 17.83
CA TRP A 164 0.26 1.65 18.41
C TRP A 164 0.63 2.27 19.77
N SER A 165 1.89 2.15 20.19
CA SER A 165 2.41 2.84 21.38
C SER A 165 2.07 4.31 21.32
N ASN A 166 1.51 4.84 22.41
CA ASN A 166 1.10 6.25 22.54
C ASN A 166 0.05 6.74 21.54
N PHE A 167 -0.52 5.87 20.69
CA PHE A 167 -1.61 6.26 19.81
C PHE A 167 -2.87 6.51 20.61
N THR A 168 -3.36 7.75 20.61
CA THR A 168 -4.41 8.18 21.53
C THR A 168 -5.81 7.80 21.06
N PHE A 169 -6.76 7.69 21.99
CA PHE A 169 -8.18 7.54 21.65
C PHE A 169 -8.71 8.71 20.81
N LYS A 170 -8.20 9.94 21.05
CA LYS A 170 -8.52 11.11 20.22
C LYS A 170 -8.11 10.88 18.77
N GLN A 171 -6.90 10.39 18.51
CA GLN A 171 -6.48 10.05 17.16
C GLN A 171 -7.34 8.93 16.57
N ALA A 172 -7.61 7.87 17.34
CA ALA A 172 -8.44 6.74 16.91
C ALA A 172 -9.86 7.17 16.50
N SER A 173 -10.47 8.10 17.24
CA SER A 173 -11.83 8.61 16.99
C SER A 173 -12.00 9.30 15.64
N LYS A 174 -10.90 9.64 14.96
CA LYS A 174 -10.86 10.32 13.66
C LYS A 174 -10.70 9.35 12.50
N LEU A 175 -10.41 8.08 12.77
CA LEU A 175 -10.42 7.02 11.76
C LEU A 175 -11.85 6.59 11.50
N THR A 176 -12.40 7.01 10.37
CA THR A 176 -13.75 6.61 9.96
C THR A 176 -13.74 5.26 9.24
N PRO A 177 -14.85 4.50 9.26
CA PRO A 177 -14.95 3.26 8.49
C PRO A 177 -14.71 3.46 6.98
N SER A 178 -15.12 4.60 6.41
CA SER A 178 -14.90 4.92 5.00
C SER A 178 -13.42 5.13 4.68
N MET A 179 -12.67 5.83 5.53
CA MET A 179 -11.21 6.00 5.37
C MET A 179 -10.48 4.66 5.45
N LEU A 180 -10.84 3.81 6.41
CA LEU A 180 -10.20 2.51 6.56
C LEU A 180 -10.56 1.57 5.41
N ARG A 181 -11.81 1.62 4.93
CA ARG A 181 -12.23 0.90 3.73
C ARG A 181 -11.45 1.35 2.50
N LEU A 182 -11.28 2.66 2.31
CA LEU A 182 -10.48 3.23 1.22
C LEU A 182 -9.04 2.67 1.24
N ALA A 183 -8.40 2.63 2.41
CA ALA A 183 -7.06 2.06 2.56
C ALA A 183 -7.02 0.55 2.29
N ILE A 184 -8.03 -0.20 2.74
CA ILE A 184 -8.13 -1.64 2.49
C ILE A 184 -8.30 -1.92 1.00
N GLU A 185 -9.23 -1.23 0.33
CA GLU A 185 -9.44 -1.39 -1.12
C GLU A 185 -8.16 -1.07 -1.90
N GLY A 186 -7.51 0.05 -1.57
CA GLY A 186 -6.23 0.44 -2.19
C GLY A 186 -5.12 -0.61 -2.03
N LEU A 187 -4.88 -1.10 -0.81
CA LEU A 187 -3.76 -2.00 -0.51
C LEU A 187 -4.03 -3.49 -0.81
N GLN A 188 -5.26 -3.95 -0.59
CA GLN A 188 -5.64 -5.36 -0.69
C GLN A 188 -6.16 -5.72 -2.09
N ASP A 189 -6.97 -4.83 -2.66
CA ASP A 189 -7.79 -5.14 -3.83
C ASP A 189 -7.24 -4.50 -5.10
N SER A 190 -6.56 -3.36 -4.98
CA SER A 190 -6.13 -2.55 -6.13
C SER A 190 -4.62 -2.42 -6.30
N PHE A 191 -3.79 -2.95 -5.40
CA PHE A 191 -2.33 -2.87 -5.52
C PHE A 191 -1.67 -4.24 -5.71
N PRO A 192 -0.70 -4.42 -6.65
CA PRO A 192 -0.06 -5.70 -6.92
C PRO A 192 0.99 -6.13 -5.88
N ALA A 193 0.83 -5.75 -4.60
CA ALA A 193 1.72 -6.16 -3.52
C ALA A 193 1.30 -7.49 -2.89
N ARG A 194 2.29 -8.22 -2.38
CA ARG A 194 2.09 -9.46 -1.62
C ARG A 194 2.48 -9.22 -0.16
N PHE A 195 1.52 -8.90 0.69
CA PHE A 195 1.77 -8.79 2.14
C PHE A 195 1.85 -10.17 2.78
N GLY A 196 3.02 -10.53 3.30
CA GLY A 196 3.27 -11.78 4.00
C GLY A 196 2.82 -11.77 5.47
N GLY A 197 2.66 -10.59 6.05
CA GLY A 197 2.16 -10.37 7.41
C GLY A 197 1.87 -8.89 7.68
N ILE A 198 0.88 -8.63 8.52
CA ILE A 198 0.52 -7.32 9.06
C ILE A 198 0.49 -7.46 10.58
N HIS A 199 1.43 -6.80 11.27
CA HIS A 199 1.70 -7.01 12.68
C HIS A 199 1.31 -5.77 13.47
N PHE A 200 0.33 -5.90 14.36
CA PHE A 200 -0.05 -4.83 15.28
C PHE A 200 0.67 -5.10 16.59
N VAL A 201 1.44 -4.13 17.06
CA VAL A 201 2.13 -4.18 18.35
C VAL A 201 1.68 -3.02 19.23
N ASN A 202 1.72 -3.25 20.54
CA ASN A 202 1.35 -2.30 21.57
C ASN A 202 -0.07 -1.73 21.40
N GLN A 203 -0.98 -2.50 20.77
CA GLN A 203 -2.32 -1.99 20.45
C GLN A 203 -3.23 -1.95 21.69
N PRO A 204 -3.82 -0.78 22.01
CA PRO A 204 -4.78 -0.65 23.11
C PRO A 204 -6.14 -1.26 22.73
N TRP A 205 -7.01 -1.45 23.73
CA TRP A 205 -8.29 -2.15 23.58
C TRP A 205 -9.19 -1.59 22.46
N TYR A 206 -9.16 -0.28 22.22
CA TYR A 206 -9.98 0.35 21.16
C TYR A 206 -9.51 0.01 19.75
N ILE A 207 -8.27 -0.43 19.55
CA ILE A 207 -7.80 -0.93 18.24
C ILE A 207 -8.43 -2.29 17.93
N HIS A 208 -8.75 -3.11 18.94
CA HIS A 208 -9.54 -4.32 18.72
C HIS A 208 -10.97 -4.01 18.29
N ALA A 209 -11.57 -2.95 18.85
CA ALA A 209 -12.88 -2.46 18.39
C ALA A 209 -12.81 -1.96 16.94
N LEU A 210 -11.80 -1.16 16.60
CA LEU A 210 -11.56 -0.70 15.23
C LEU A 210 -11.37 -1.85 14.24
N TYR A 211 -10.59 -2.86 14.62
CA TYR A 211 -10.42 -4.07 13.82
C TYR A 211 -11.76 -4.78 13.55
N THR A 212 -12.62 -4.86 14.56
CA THR A 212 -13.96 -5.46 14.41
C THR A 212 -14.80 -4.72 13.39
N VAL A 213 -14.70 -3.38 13.36
CA VAL A 213 -15.38 -2.52 12.39
C VAL A 213 -14.90 -2.77 10.95
N ILE A 214 -13.59 -2.95 10.75
CA ILE A 214 -13.03 -3.15 9.40
C ILE A 214 -13.03 -4.60 8.92
N ARG A 215 -13.20 -5.57 9.83
CA ARG A 215 -13.18 -7.01 9.54
C ARG A 215 -14.09 -7.41 8.36
N PRO A 216 -15.30 -6.84 8.17
CA PRO A 216 -16.14 -7.14 7.00
C PRO A 216 -15.49 -6.79 5.65
N PHE A 217 -14.61 -5.79 5.59
CA PHE A 217 -13.93 -5.36 4.36
C PHE A 217 -12.67 -6.19 4.06
N LEU A 218 -12.16 -6.95 5.03
CA LEU A 218 -10.96 -7.77 4.87
C LEU A 218 -11.29 -9.12 4.23
N LYS A 219 -10.53 -9.50 3.20
CA LYS A 219 -10.56 -10.87 2.63
C LYS A 219 -9.99 -11.88 3.63
N ASP A 220 -10.44 -13.13 3.58
CA ASP A 220 -10.00 -14.18 4.52
C ASP A 220 -8.48 -14.38 4.54
N LYS A 221 -7.83 -14.25 3.39
CA LYS A 221 -6.37 -14.31 3.28
C LYS A 221 -5.67 -13.20 4.08
N THR A 222 -6.21 -11.98 4.05
CA THR A 222 -5.69 -10.83 4.80
C THR A 222 -5.97 -11.00 6.29
N ARG A 223 -7.18 -11.42 6.67
CA ARG A 223 -7.53 -11.71 8.08
C ARG A 223 -6.55 -12.70 8.72
N LYS A 224 -6.19 -13.77 8.01
CA LYS A 224 -5.21 -14.78 8.47
C LYS A 224 -3.77 -14.27 8.55
N ARG A 225 -3.49 -13.09 7.98
CA ARG A 225 -2.16 -12.46 7.96
C ARG A 225 -2.07 -11.25 8.89
N ILE A 226 -3.15 -10.90 9.58
CA ILE A 226 -3.13 -9.88 10.63
C ILE A 226 -2.82 -10.57 11.95
N PHE A 227 -1.74 -10.14 12.58
CA PHE A 227 -1.26 -10.63 13.87
C PHE A 227 -1.37 -9.51 14.89
N MET A 228 -2.06 -9.76 16.00
CA MET A 228 -2.19 -8.81 17.10
C MET A 228 -1.34 -9.28 18.26
N HIS A 229 -0.22 -8.61 18.51
CA HIS A 229 0.78 -9.01 19.48
C HIS A 229 0.51 -8.46 20.89
N GLY A 230 -0.32 -7.40 20.98
CA GLY A 230 -0.49 -6.67 22.24
C GLY A 230 0.84 -6.09 22.67
N ASN A 231 1.13 -6.11 23.97
CA ASN A 231 2.40 -5.61 24.51
C ASN A 231 3.51 -6.68 24.52
N ASN A 232 3.27 -7.86 23.95
CA ASN A 232 4.23 -8.97 23.96
C ASN A 232 5.05 -9.00 22.66
N LEU A 233 6.14 -8.24 22.62
CA LEU A 233 7.04 -8.20 21.46
C LEU A 233 7.73 -9.53 21.16
N ASN A 234 7.86 -10.45 22.13
CA ASN A 234 8.40 -11.79 21.85
C ASN A 234 7.56 -12.55 20.80
N SER A 235 6.24 -12.31 20.76
CA SER A 235 5.37 -12.91 19.74
C SER A 235 5.59 -12.31 18.34
N LEU A 236 6.04 -11.04 18.25
CA LEU A 236 6.55 -10.46 17.01
C LEU A 236 7.87 -11.13 16.64
N HIS A 237 8.78 -11.28 17.61
CA HIS A 237 10.15 -11.80 17.40
C HIS A 237 10.20 -13.26 16.92
N GLN A 238 9.17 -14.05 17.22
CA GLN A 238 8.99 -15.40 16.64
C GLN A 238 8.77 -15.37 15.12
N LEU A 239 8.20 -14.28 14.59
CA LEU A 239 7.86 -14.11 13.18
C LEU A 239 8.88 -13.25 12.44
N ILE A 240 9.46 -12.25 13.10
CA ILE A 240 10.43 -11.29 12.55
C ILE A 240 11.60 -11.16 13.51
N LEU A 241 12.80 -11.47 13.04
CA LEU A 241 14.01 -11.54 13.88
C LEU A 241 14.34 -10.17 14.52
N PRO A 242 14.66 -10.10 15.83
CA PRO A 242 14.96 -8.83 16.50
C PRO A 242 16.24 -8.14 16.00
N GLU A 243 17.18 -8.88 15.42
CA GLU A 243 18.45 -8.37 14.88
C GLU A 243 18.26 -7.34 13.75
N ILE A 244 17.12 -7.40 13.06
CA ILE A 244 16.79 -6.52 11.92
C ILE A 244 15.75 -5.45 12.28
N LEU A 245 15.35 -5.37 13.55
CA LEU A 245 14.33 -4.44 14.03
C LEU A 245 14.95 -3.28 14.82
N PRO A 246 14.37 -2.06 14.74
CA PRO A 246 14.75 -0.94 15.57
C PRO A 246 14.33 -1.14 17.03
N SER A 247 14.97 -0.38 17.93
CA SER A 247 14.80 -0.52 19.39
C SER A 247 13.36 -0.33 19.88
N GLU A 248 12.56 0.50 19.22
CA GLU A 248 11.14 0.76 19.51
C GLU A 248 10.28 -0.51 19.34
N LEU A 249 10.72 -1.42 18.47
CA LEU A 249 10.09 -2.71 18.22
C LEU A 249 10.77 -3.85 19.01
N GLY A 250 11.55 -3.49 20.04
CA GLY A 250 12.30 -4.43 20.88
C GLY A 250 13.44 -5.12 20.14
N GLY A 251 13.94 -4.53 19.05
CA GLY A 251 15.03 -5.06 18.26
C GLY A 251 16.42 -4.60 18.72
N MET A 252 17.45 -5.01 17.96
CA MET A 252 18.86 -4.75 18.25
C MET A 252 19.45 -3.60 17.43
N LEU A 253 18.73 -3.06 16.45
CA LEU A 253 19.14 -1.88 15.71
C LEU A 253 18.88 -0.60 16.53
N PRO A 254 19.57 0.51 16.21
CA PRO A 254 19.28 1.82 16.80
C PRO A 254 17.82 2.26 16.59
N PRO A 255 17.37 3.31 17.29
CA PRO A 255 16.10 3.96 17.01
C PRO A 255 15.90 4.24 15.53
N TYR A 256 14.68 4.05 15.03
CA TYR A 256 14.41 4.26 13.61
C TYR A 256 14.41 5.76 13.29
N ASP A 257 15.28 6.18 12.38
CA ASP A 257 15.23 7.55 11.83
C ASP A 257 14.07 7.66 10.83
N MET A 258 12.99 8.33 11.27
CA MET A 258 11.76 8.56 10.51
C MET A 258 12.02 9.20 9.13
N GLY A 259 13.05 10.04 9.03
CA GLY A 259 13.41 10.74 7.79
C GLY A 259 14.14 9.87 6.76
N THR A 260 14.61 8.66 7.11
CA THR A 260 15.44 7.83 6.23
C THR A 260 14.77 7.54 4.89
N TRP A 261 13.52 7.07 4.93
CA TRP A 261 12.79 6.75 3.70
C TRP A 261 12.40 8.01 2.92
N ALA A 262 11.98 9.06 3.63
CA ALA A 262 11.67 10.36 3.04
C ALA A 262 12.85 10.92 2.24
N ARG A 263 14.07 10.86 2.78
CA ARG A 263 15.31 11.29 2.07
C ARG A 263 15.55 10.49 0.79
N THR A 264 15.18 9.20 0.77
CA THR A 264 15.31 8.35 -0.43
C THR A 264 14.35 8.79 -1.55
N LEU A 265 13.12 9.18 -1.21
CA LEU A 265 12.10 9.59 -2.19
C LEU A 265 12.17 11.07 -2.59
N LEU A 266 12.61 11.94 -1.68
CA LEU A 266 12.64 13.40 -1.89
C LEU A 266 13.99 13.89 -2.41
N ASP A 267 15.08 13.17 -2.15
CA ASP A 267 16.43 13.58 -2.50
C ASP A 267 16.69 15.05 -2.09
N HIS A 268 17.07 15.93 -3.02
CA HIS A 268 17.30 17.36 -2.77
C HIS A 268 16.07 18.11 -2.23
N ALA A 269 14.85 17.65 -2.56
CA ALA A 269 13.63 18.29 -2.11
C ALA A 269 13.31 17.99 -0.63
N TYR A 270 14.13 17.21 0.08
CA TYR A 270 13.88 16.90 1.49
C TYR A 270 13.96 18.14 2.38
N ASP A 271 15.00 18.97 2.19
CA ASP A 271 15.28 20.14 3.04
C ASP A 271 14.51 21.41 2.64
N GLU A 272 13.79 21.40 1.52
CA GLU A 272 12.94 22.53 1.11
C GLU A 272 11.71 22.64 2.04
N ASP A 273 11.43 23.82 2.58
CA ASP A 273 10.19 24.06 3.33
C ASP A 273 9.02 24.29 2.36
N SER A 274 7.90 23.59 2.58
CA SER A 274 6.65 23.80 1.86
C SER A 274 5.55 24.16 2.84
N ASP A 275 4.97 25.36 2.74
CA ASP A 275 3.80 25.76 3.50
C ASP A 275 2.60 24.86 3.13
N TYR A 276 2.13 24.02 4.06
CA TYR A 276 0.93 23.19 3.89
C TYR A 276 -0.26 23.80 4.63
N CYS A 277 -1.40 23.91 3.94
CA CYS A 277 -2.68 24.33 4.52
C CYS A 277 -3.71 23.18 4.41
N PRO A 278 -4.25 22.62 5.52
CA PRO A 278 -5.07 21.40 5.51
C PRO A 278 -6.48 21.50 4.88
N GLU A 279 -6.91 22.67 4.40
CA GLU A 279 -8.34 22.92 4.10
C GLU A 279 -8.86 22.27 2.81
N SER A 280 -8.01 21.77 1.90
CA SER A 280 -8.45 21.32 0.57
C SER A 280 -9.23 20.00 0.55
N TYR A 281 -8.99 19.08 1.50
CA TYR A 281 -9.64 17.75 1.50
C TYR A 281 -10.85 17.64 2.44
N THR A 282 -11.01 18.58 3.38
CA THR A 282 -12.08 18.54 4.39
C THR A 282 -13.47 18.82 3.80
N LEU A 283 -13.54 19.47 2.64
CA LEU A 283 -14.78 19.75 1.93
C LEU A 283 -15.37 18.47 1.27
N SER A 284 -14.53 17.58 0.75
CA SER A 284 -14.95 16.38 -0.01
C SER A 284 -15.56 15.26 0.86
N VAL A 285 -15.11 15.08 2.10
CA VAL A 285 -15.69 14.05 3.00
C VAL A 285 -17.15 14.37 3.33
N LYS A 286 -17.53 15.65 3.43
CA LYS A 286 -18.92 16.07 3.64
C LYS A 286 -19.80 15.79 2.41
N ASP A 287 -19.22 15.74 1.22
CA ASP A 287 -19.93 15.42 -0.01
C ASP A 287 -20.11 13.89 -0.15
N LEU A 288 -19.12 13.09 0.25
CA LEU A 288 -19.23 11.62 0.39
C LEU A 288 -20.28 11.18 1.42
N GLU A 289 -20.48 11.94 2.50
CA GLU A 289 -21.50 11.67 3.51
C GLU A 289 -22.93 11.98 3.03
N LYS A 290 -23.09 12.86 2.03
CA LYS A 290 -24.39 13.26 1.48
C LYS A 290 -25.00 12.21 0.54
N ASP A 291 -24.16 11.46 -0.17
CA ASP A 291 -24.60 10.50 -1.20
C ASP A 291 -24.97 9.10 -0.67
N LEU A 292 -24.75 8.83 0.62
CA LEU A 292 -25.13 7.58 1.27
C LEU A 292 -26.49 7.64 1.98
N SER A 293 -27.25 8.73 1.84
CA SER A 293 -28.65 8.75 2.28
C SER A 293 -29.53 7.94 1.31
N PRO A 294 -30.53 7.16 1.78
CA PRO A 294 -31.35 6.28 0.93
C PRO A 294 -32.20 6.99 -0.16
N LYS A 295 -32.09 8.31 -0.33
CA LYS A 295 -33.00 9.13 -1.14
C LYS A 295 -32.45 9.63 -2.48
N THR A 296 -31.21 9.33 -2.85
CA THR A 296 -30.62 9.88 -4.10
C THR A 296 -30.08 8.82 -5.08
N MET A 297 -30.51 7.56 -4.97
CA MET A 297 -30.34 6.58 -6.07
C MET A 297 -31.39 6.85 -7.16
N LYS A 298 -31.16 7.88 -8.00
CA LYS A 298 -31.68 8.02 -9.38
C LYS A 298 -31.24 9.38 -9.93
N ARG A 299 -30.50 9.36 -11.05
CA ARG A 299 -29.76 10.46 -11.72
C ARG A 299 -28.38 10.62 -11.09
N SER A 300 -27.26 10.47 -11.79
CA SER A 300 -26.98 10.82 -13.19
C SER A 300 -25.72 10.11 -13.66
N VAL A 301 -25.90 9.23 -14.66
CA VAL A 301 -24.81 8.72 -15.51
C VAL A 301 -24.74 9.66 -16.70
N THR A 302 -23.81 10.62 -16.71
CA THR A 302 -23.20 11.19 -17.93
C THR A 302 -22.19 12.28 -17.57
N ALA A 303 -21.09 12.31 -18.34
CA ALA A 303 -20.05 13.34 -18.43
C ALA A 303 -18.92 13.30 -17.39
N ALA A 304 -17.78 12.72 -17.80
CA ALA A 304 -16.55 13.48 -18.09
C ALA A 304 -15.41 12.53 -18.48
N ALA A 305 -15.13 12.48 -19.78
CA ALA A 305 -13.84 12.06 -20.31
C ALA A 305 -12.95 13.30 -20.51
N VAL A 306 -11.64 13.08 -20.70
CA VAL A 306 -10.57 14.06 -20.97
C VAL A 306 -10.12 14.80 -19.70
N VAL A 307 -8.88 14.71 -19.18
CA VAL A 307 -7.53 14.84 -19.77
C VAL A 307 -6.51 14.05 -18.90
N CYS A 308 -5.64 13.27 -19.54
CA CYS A 308 -4.35 12.80 -19.00
C CYS A 308 -3.23 13.69 -19.55
N ASP A 309 -2.20 14.00 -18.74
CA ASP A 309 -0.78 13.88 -19.09
C ASP A 309 0.12 14.36 -17.93
N VAL A 310 1.27 13.66 -17.81
CA VAL A 310 2.46 13.81 -16.92
C VAL A 310 2.41 13.14 -15.54
#